data_AF-A0A916GH03-F1
#
_entry.id   AF-A0A916GH03-F1
#
_cell.length_a   1.000
_cell.length_b   1.000
_cell.length_c   1.000
_cell.angle_alpha   90.00
_cell.angle_beta   90.00
_cell.angle_gamma   90.00
#
_symmetry.space_group_name_H-M   'P 1'
#
loop_
_entity.id
_entity.type
_entity.pdbx_description
1 polymer ?
#
loop_
_entity_poly.entity_id
_entity_poly.type
_entity_poly.pdbx_seq_one_letter_code
_entity_poly.pdbx_strand_id
1 'polypeptide(L)'
;MSRWKEKGQTLRRCSGQAMAEFALIMPVLILLLFGMTFAAFYAFRSASMDWGVFITGVASGSYNTPATEHARGNVLWPDLADQINAGQNGPRQVRSLISVEDSRDWIFGIQLIEAQRAETNFRLWRFYPGPPPAGGIE
;
A
#
# COMPACT_ATOMS: atom_id res chain seq x y z
N MET A 1 -38.68 21.01 -50.06
CA MET A 1 -37.29 20.53 -49.98
C MET A 1 -36.50 21.14 -48.80
N SER A 2 -36.80 22.35 -48.29
CA SER A 2 -36.05 22.95 -47.16
C SER A 2 -36.25 22.29 -45.79
N ARG A 3 -37.46 21.76 -45.50
CA ARG A 3 -37.79 21.11 -44.21
C ARG A 3 -36.93 19.89 -43.87
N TRP A 4 -36.47 19.15 -44.89
CA TRP A 4 -35.54 18.02 -44.71
C TRP A 4 -34.10 18.48 -44.48
N LYS A 5 -33.72 19.61 -45.07
CA LYS A 5 -32.41 20.23 -44.89
C LYS A 5 -32.25 20.82 -43.49
N GLU A 6 -33.30 21.46 -42.96
CA GLU A 6 -33.36 21.96 -41.58
C GLU A 6 -33.29 20.85 -40.54
N LYS A 7 -34.06 19.76 -40.72
CA LYS A 7 -33.99 18.59 -39.83
C LYS A 7 -32.62 17.91 -39.84
N GLY A 8 -31.98 17.83 -41.00
CA GLY A 8 -30.61 17.30 -41.11
C GLY A 8 -29.55 18.20 -40.43
N GLN A 9 -29.75 19.51 -40.47
CA GLN A 9 -28.86 20.48 -39.80
C GLN A 9 -29.04 20.49 -38.28
N THR A 10 -30.26 20.38 -37.76
CA THR A 10 -30.50 20.29 -36.31
C THR A 10 -29.98 18.98 -35.73
N LEU A 11 -30.20 17.85 -36.40
CA LEU A 11 -29.64 16.56 -35.98
C LEU A 11 -28.11 16.57 -35.90
N ARG A 12 -27.42 17.14 -36.90
CA ARG A 12 -25.96 17.27 -36.87
C ARG A 12 -25.47 18.20 -35.76
N ARG A 13 -26.20 19.27 -35.46
CA ARG A 13 -25.86 20.22 -34.39
C ARG A 13 -26.05 19.62 -33.00
N CYS A 14 -27.13 18.89 -32.77
CA CYS A 14 -27.37 18.14 -31.53
C CYS A 14 -26.35 17.02 -31.34
N SER A 15 -26.01 16.27 -32.41
CA SER A 15 -24.96 15.25 -32.37
C SER A 15 -23.57 15.84 -32.08
N GLY A 16 -23.27 17.01 -32.64
CA GLY A 16 -21.99 17.71 -32.41
C GLY A 16 -21.89 18.28 -31.00
N GLN A 17 -22.99 18.80 -30.44
CA GLN A 17 -23.03 19.28 -29.06
C GLN A 17 -22.86 18.12 -28.05
N ALA A 18 -23.56 17.00 -28.26
CA ALA A 18 -23.40 15.81 -27.40
C ALA A 18 -21.96 15.25 -27.44
N MET A 19 -21.32 15.24 -28.62
CA MET A 19 -19.90 14.86 -28.74
C MET A 19 -18.97 15.84 -28.00
N ALA A 20 -19.26 17.14 -28.05
CA ALA A 20 -18.46 18.16 -27.35
C ALA A 20 -18.61 18.05 -25.83
N GLU A 21 -19.82 17.86 -25.32
CA GLU A 21 -20.09 17.66 -23.88
C GLU A 21 -19.40 16.39 -23.37
N PHE A 22 -19.48 15.30 -24.13
CA PHE A 22 -18.77 14.05 -23.81
C PHE A 22 -17.25 14.23 -23.82
N ALA A 23 -16.70 14.89 -24.85
CA ALA A 23 -15.27 15.16 -24.93
C ALA A 23 -14.75 16.03 -23.77
N LEU A 24 -15.61 16.89 -23.21
CA LEU A 24 -15.27 17.75 -22.07
C LEU A 24 -15.30 16.98 -20.74
N ILE A 25 -16.24 16.05 -20.58
CA ILE A 25 -16.39 15.24 -19.35
C ILE A 25 -15.37 14.09 -19.28
N MET A 26 -14.98 13.51 -20.42
CA MET A 26 -14.10 12.34 -20.47
C MET A 26 -12.75 12.55 -19.75
N PRO A 27 -12.01 13.66 -19.92
CA PRO A 27 -10.78 13.90 -19.17
C PRO A 27 -10.98 13.94 -17.65
N VAL A 28 -12.11 14.48 -17.18
CA VAL A 28 -12.45 14.55 -15.75
C VAL A 28 -12.71 13.15 -15.20
N LEU A 29 -13.48 12.33 -15.93
CA LEU A 29 -13.73 10.94 -15.54
C LEU A 29 -12.46 10.10 -15.53
N ILE A 30 -11.60 10.27 -16.52
CA ILE A 30 -10.29 9.60 -16.58
C ILE A 30 -9.46 9.98 -15.35
N LEU A 31 -9.37 11.27 -15.03
CA LEU A 31 -8.63 11.75 -13.86
C LEU A 31 -9.21 11.21 -12.54
N LEU A 32 -10.56 11.14 -12.43
CA LEU A 32 -11.23 10.55 -11.28
C LEU A 32 -10.92 9.06 -11.12
N LEU A 33 -10.99 8.29 -12.21
CA LEU A 33 -10.65 6.87 -12.20
C LEU A 33 -9.19 6.63 -11.80
N PHE A 34 -8.26 7.43 -12.33
CA PHE A 34 -6.87 7.38 -11.90
C PHE A 34 -6.72 7.72 -10.42
N GLY A 35 -7.35 8.80 -9.94
CA GLY A 35 -7.31 9.20 -8.53
C GLY A 35 -7.80 8.10 -7.59
N MET A 36 -8.92 7.45 -7.91
CA MET A 36 -9.45 6.32 -7.12
C MET A 36 -8.49 5.13 -7.14
N THR A 37 -7.90 4.83 -8.30
CA THR A 37 -6.94 3.73 -8.44
C THR A 37 -5.69 3.99 -7.60
N PHE A 38 -5.11 5.18 -7.69
CA PHE A 38 -3.96 5.58 -6.87
C PHE A 38 -4.26 5.53 -5.37
N ALA A 39 -5.45 5.99 -4.95
CA ALA A 39 -5.88 5.90 -3.56
C ALA A 39 -5.99 4.44 -3.08
N ALA A 40 -6.52 3.54 -3.91
CA ALA A 40 -6.60 2.11 -3.58
C ALA A 40 -5.21 1.48 -3.47
N PHE A 41 -4.29 1.79 -4.39
CA PHE A 41 -2.90 1.34 -4.31
C PHE A 41 -2.18 1.86 -3.06
N TYR A 42 -2.39 3.12 -2.69
CA TYR A 42 -1.84 3.71 -1.48
C TYR A 42 -2.36 3.00 -0.21
N ALA A 43 -3.67 2.74 -0.13
CA ALA A 43 -4.27 2.01 0.99
C ALA A 43 -3.74 0.56 1.07
N PHE A 44 -3.63 -0.12 -0.07
CA PHE A 44 -3.07 -1.47 -0.13
C PHE A 44 -1.60 -1.51 0.31
N ARG A 45 -0.79 -0.54 -0.12
CA ARG A 45 0.60 -0.39 0.30
C ARG A 45 0.72 -0.11 1.80
N SER A 46 -0.11 0.77 2.35
CA SER A 46 -0.18 0.99 3.80
C SER A 46 -0.54 -0.29 4.57
N ALA A 47 -1.52 -1.05 4.10
CA ALA A 47 -1.91 -2.31 4.75
C ALA A 47 -0.78 -3.36 4.70
N SER A 48 -0.03 -3.43 3.60
CA SER A 48 1.12 -4.32 3.49
C SER A 48 2.28 -3.92 4.40
N MET A 49 2.45 -2.61 4.65
CA MET A 49 3.40 -2.07 5.60
C MET A 49 3.05 -2.53 7.02
N ASP A 50 1.80 -2.34 7.44
CA ASP A 50 1.31 -2.76 8.76
C ASP A 50 1.48 -4.27 8.96
N TRP A 51 1.17 -5.07 7.94
CA TRP A 51 1.41 -6.51 7.95
C TRP A 51 2.88 -6.86 8.14
N GLY A 52 3.79 -6.20 7.42
CA GLY A 52 5.22 -6.41 7.53
C GLY A 52 5.77 -6.12 8.93
N VAL A 53 5.34 -5.01 9.54
CA VAL A 53 5.72 -4.66 10.92
C VAL A 53 5.17 -5.69 11.91
N PHE A 54 3.92 -6.12 11.72
CA PHE A 54 3.31 -7.14 12.56
C PHE A 54 4.08 -8.47 12.52
N ILE A 55 4.28 -9.03 11.32
CA ILE A 55 4.90 -10.36 11.18
C ILE A 55 6.37 -10.36 11.61
N THR A 56 7.11 -9.26 11.35
CA THR A 56 8.50 -9.12 11.77
C THR A 56 8.61 -8.97 13.29
N GLY A 57 7.69 -8.23 13.93
CA GLY A 57 7.65 -8.12 15.38
C GLY A 57 7.25 -9.43 16.08
N VAL A 58 6.35 -10.22 15.50
CA VAL A 58 6.06 -11.57 16.00
C VAL A 58 7.28 -12.48 15.83
N ALA A 59 7.87 -12.54 14.63
CA ALA A 59 9.00 -13.42 14.34
C ALA A 59 10.27 -13.10 15.16
N SER A 60 10.47 -11.83 15.53
CA SER A 60 11.59 -11.43 16.39
C SER A 60 11.37 -11.74 17.87
N GLY A 61 10.12 -11.88 18.32
CA GLY A 61 9.82 -12.18 19.72
C GLY A 61 9.47 -13.63 20.01
N SER A 62 8.97 -14.39 19.03
CA SER A 62 8.51 -15.76 19.21
C SER A 62 9.63 -16.80 19.30
N TYR A 63 10.85 -16.47 18.87
CA TYR A 63 11.97 -17.42 18.78
C TYR A 63 13.24 -16.87 19.46
N ASN A 64 14.04 -17.76 20.05
CA ASN A 64 15.35 -17.40 20.63
C ASN A 64 16.33 -16.88 19.56
N THR A 65 16.28 -17.48 18.37
CA THR A 65 16.93 -17.00 17.15
C THR A 65 15.88 -16.28 16.31
N PRO A 66 15.93 -14.95 16.16
CA PRO A 66 14.94 -14.19 15.40
C PRO A 66 14.83 -14.68 13.96
N ALA A 67 13.63 -15.10 13.52
CA ALA A 67 13.37 -15.51 12.13
C ALA A 67 12.95 -14.32 11.24
N THR A 68 13.56 -13.15 11.47
CA THR A 68 13.17 -11.88 10.84
C THR A 68 13.39 -11.88 9.33
N GLU A 69 14.40 -12.58 8.83
CA GLU A 69 14.66 -12.70 7.39
C GLU A 69 13.54 -13.43 6.66
N HIS A 70 13.02 -14.53 7.23
CA HIS A 70 11.90 -15.27 6.66
C HIS A 70 10.59 -14.46 6.75
N ALA A 71 10.41 -13.69 7.81
CA ALA A 71 9.26 -12.80 7.98
C ALA A 71 9.26 -11.65 6.96
N ARG A 72 10.42 -11.03 6.72
CA ARG A 72 10.61 -9.98 5.71
C ARG A 72 10.38 -10.51 4.29
N GLY A 73 10.74 -11.75 4.00
CA GLY A 73 10.46 -12.40 2.71
C GLY A 73 8.97 -12.55 2.36
N ASN A 74 8.07 -12.43 3.35
CA ASN A 74 6.61 -12.46 3.14
C ASN A 74 5.99 -11.07 2.90
N VAL A 75 6.79 -10.00 2.94
CA VAL A 75 6.32 -8.65 2.64
C VAL A 75 6.31 -8.45 1.13
N LEU A 76 5.16 -8.04 0.58
CA LEU A 76 4.96 -7.91 -0.86
C LEU A 76 5.87 -6.88 -1.53
N TRP A 77 6.29 -5.87 -0.78
CA TRP A 77 7.11 -4.75 -1.26
C TRP A 77 8.52 -4.86 -0.67
N PRO A 78 9.54 -5.15 -1.50
CA PRO A 78 10.92 -5.33 -1.04
C PRO A 78 11.48 -4.10 -0.32
N ASP A 79 11.15 -2.92 -0.82
CA ASP A 79 11.58 -1.64 -0.24
C ASP A 79 11.01 -1.39 1.15
N LEU A 80 9.78 -1.86 1.42
CA LEU A 80 9.22 -1.86 2.78
C LEU A 80 9.92 -2.91 3.65
N ALA A 81 10.18 -4.10 3.11
CA ALA A 81 10.82 -5.19 3.84
C ALA A 81 12.18 -4.78 4.44
N ASP A 82 12.97 -4.04 3.67
CA ASP A 82 14.30 -3.55 4.06
C ASP A 82 14.25 -2.44 5.12
N GLN A 83 13.17 -1.66 5.15
CA GLN A 83 13.00 -0.54 6.08
C GLN A 83 12.41 -0.95 7.44
N ILE A 84 11.86 -2.17 7.57
CA ILE A 84 11.27 -2.65 8.83
C ILE A 84 12.38 -2.93 9.84
N ASN A 85 12.33 -2.21 10.95
CA ASN A 85 13.21 -2.43 12.10
C ASN A 85 12.46 -3.19 13.19
N ALA A 86 13.12 -4.16 13.80
CA ALA A 86 12.57 -4.89 14.95
C ALA A 86 13.67 -5.10 15.99
N GLY A 87 13.33 -4.85 17.25
CA GLY A 87 14.26 -4.95 18.37
C GLY A 87 13.54 -5.45 19.62
N GLN A 88 14.26 -6.25 20.41
CA GLN A 88 13.79 -6.64 21.73
C GLN A 88 14.14 -5.54 22.73
N ASN A 89 13.14 -5.01 23.46
CA ASN A 89 13.32 -3.91 24.41
C ASN A 89 13.20 -4.38 25.88
N GLY A 90 13.43 -5.67 26.11
CA GLY A 90 13.37 -6.31 27.43
C GLY A 90 12.92 -7.77 27.35
N PRO A 91 12.94 -8.51 28.48
CA PRO A 91 12.50 -9.90 28.50
C PRO A 91 11.06 -10.00 27.99
N ARG A 92 10.86 -10.75 26.90
CA ARG A 92 9.54 -11.01 26.30
C ARG A 92 8.82 -9.75 25.78
N GLN A 93 9.55 -8.68 25.50
CA GLN A 93 9.02 -7.45 24.90
C GLN A 93 9.71 -7.16 23.58
N VAL A 94 8.92 -7.03 22.53
CA VAL A 94 9.42 -6.76 21.18
C VAL A 94 8.72 -5.56 20.63
N ARG A 95 9.51 -4.64 20.07
CA ARG A 95 9.03 -3.50 19.31
C ARG A 95 9.44 -3.69 17.87
N SER A 96 8.47 -3.62 16.96
CA SER A 96 8.74 -3.49 15.53
C SER A 96 8.19 -2.17 15.04
N LEU A 97 8.97 -1.49 14.22
CA LEU A 97 8.63 -0.19 13.66
C LEU A 97 9.09 -0.11 12.22
N ILE A 98 8.39 0.69 11.44
CA ILE A 98 8.82 1.15 10.13
C ILE A 98 8.49 2.63 10.01
N SER A 99 9.39 3.36 9.39
CA SER A 99 9.17 4.75 9.01
C SER A 99 9.67 4.88 7.58
N VAL A 100 8.74 5.15 6.67
CA VAL A 100 9.01 5.36 5.25
C VAL A 100 8.77 6.84 4.99
N GLU A 101 9.82 7.52 4.53
CA GLU A 101 9.75 8.89 4.05
C GLU A 101 10.46 8.94 2.71
N ASP A 102 9.69 9.06 1.64
CA ASP A 102 10.18 9.14 0.27
C ASP A 102 9.53 10.33 -0.44
N SER A 103 10.33 11.03 -1.24
CA SER A 103 9.88 12.13 -2.07
C SER A 103 10.40 11.93 -3.47
N ARG A 104 9.49 11.88 -4.45
CA ARG A 104 9.84 11.66 -5.84
C ARG A 104 9.16 12.67 -6.75
N ASP A 105 9.92 13.17 -7.71
CA ASP A 105 9.39 14.06 -8.74
C ASP A 105 8.46 13.27 -9.65
N TRP A 106 7.25 13.80 -9.85
CA TRP A 106 6.23 13.20 -10.70
C TRP A 106 5.97 14.09 -11.92
N ILE A 107 5.12 13.59 -12.80
CA ILE A 107 4.74 14.26 -14.05
C ILE A 107 4.19 15.66 -13.71
N PHE A 108 4.58 16.66 -14.51
CA PHE A 108 4.20 18.06 -14.39
C PHE A 108 4.78 18.81 -13.17
N GLY A 109 5.89 18.33 -12.60
CA GLY A 109 6.58 19.02 -11.50
C GLY A 109 5.85 18.91 -10.15
N ILE A 110 4.87 18.01 -10.06
CA ILE A 110 4.21 17.66 -8.82
C ILE A 110 5.15 16.74 -8.04
N GLN A 111 5.47 17.05 -6.79
CA GLN A 111 6.17 16.12 -5.92
C GLN A 111 5.18 15.14 -5.31
N LEU A 112 5.42 13.84 -5.50
CA LEU A 112 4.77 12.83 -4.71
C LEU A 112 5.58 12.62 -3.44
N ILE A 113 4.90 12.82 -2.31
CA ILE A 113 5.45 12.60 -0.98
C ILE A 113 4.75 11.38 -0.40
N GLU A 114 5.53 10.38 -0.05
CA GLU A 114 5.10 9.21 0.69
C GLU A 114 5.71 9.29 2.09
N ALA A 115 4.86 9.63 3.07
CA ALA A 115 5.25 9.65 4.47
C ALA A 115 4.32 8.71 5.24
N GLN A 116 4.84 7.55 5.62
CA GLN A 116 4.10 6.53 6.36
C GLN A 116 4.93 6.01 7.54
N ARG A 117 4.27 5.79 8.67
CA ARG A 117 4.90 5.24 9.87
C ARG A 117 3.97 4.25 10.52
N ALA A 118 4.50 3.08 10.88
CA ALA A 118 3.79 2.10 11.70
C ALA A 118 4.70 1.59 12.82
N GLU A 119 4.08 1.28 13.95
CA GLU A 119 4.74 0.71 15.11
C GLU A 119 3.82 -0.35 15.72
N THR A 120 4.41 -1.48 16.09
CA THR A 120 3.74 -2.53 16.86
C THR A 120 4.61 -2.88 18.06
N ASN A 121 3.96 -3.06 19.22
CA ASN A 121 4.61 -3.46 20.45
C ASN A 121 3.98 -4.77 20.93
N PHE A 122 4.79 -5.81 21.03
CA PHE A 122 4.39 -7.13 21.48
C PHE A 122 4.92 -7.42 22.89
N ARG A 123 4.07 -8.03 23.72
CA ARG A 123 4.48 -8.67 24.97
C ARG A 123 4.09 -10.14 24.92
N LEU A 124 5.08 -11.02 24.82
CA LEU A 124 4.85 -12.44 24.52
C LEU A 124 4.87 -13.26 25.81
N TRP A 125 3.70 -13.71 26.24
CA TRP A 125 3.56 -14.37 27.55
C TRP A 125 3.90 -15.87 27.53
N ARG A 126 3.91 -16.54 26.36
CA ARG A 126 3.92 -18.01 26.27
C ARG A 126 4.57 -18.65 25.01
N PHE A 127 5.39 -17.93 24.24
CA PHE A 127 6.14 -18.60 23.18
C PHE A 127 7.32 -19.36 23.78
N TYR A 128 7.22 -20.69 23.81
CA TYR A 128 8.30 -21.59 24.21
C TYR A 128 9.46 -21.52 23.21
N PRO A 129 10.71 -21.65 23.68
CA PRO A 129 11.90 -21.52 22.85
C PRO A 129 12.04 -22.68 21.87
N GLY A 130 11.49 -22.55 20.66
CA GLY A 130 11.78 -23.42 19.52
C GLY A 130 11.44 -24.92 19.72
N PRO A 131 11.63 -25.75 18.68
CA PRO A 131 11.55 -27.20 18.84
C PRO A 131 12.63 -27.66 19.85
N PRO A 132 12.36 -28.70 20.67
CA PRO A 132 13.30 -29.20 21.65
C PRO A 132 14.64 -29.54 20.97
N PRO A 133 15.79 -29.34 21.66
CA PRO A 133 17.07 -29.83 21.17
C PRO A 133 16.94 -31.31 20.85
N ALA A 134 17.58 -31.79 19.78
CA ALA A 134 17.58 -33.21 19.45
C ALA A 134 18.05 -34.03 20.66
N GLY A 135 17.10 -34.63 21.40
CA GLY A 135 17.35 -35.49 22.57
C GLY A 135 17.03 -34.95 23.98
N GLY A 136 16.29 -33.84 24.17
CA GLY A 136 15.97 -33.33 25.53
C GLY A 136 14.51 -33.55 25.99
N ILE A 137 14.33 -34.08 27.21
CA ILE A 137 13.05 -34.10 27.96
C ILE A 137 13.09 -32.93 28.97
N GLU A 138 11.94 -32.28 29.18
CA GLU A 138 11.74 -31.03 29.95
C GLU A 138 12.38 -30.97 31.34
#